data_AF-A0A971N6Z3-F1
#
_entry.id   AF-A0A971N6Z3-F1
#
_cell.length_a   1.000
_cell.length_b   1.000
_cell.length_c   1.000
_cell.angle_alpha   90.00
_cell.angle_beta   90.00
_cell.angle_gamma   90.00
#
_symmetry.space_group_name_H-M   'P 1'
#
loop_
_entity.id
_entity.type
_entity.pdbx_description
1 polymer ?
#
loop_
_entity_poly.entity_id
_entity_poly.type
_entity_poly.pdbx_seq_one_letter_code
_entity_poly.pdbx_strand_id
1 'polypeptide(L)'
;MRIKKPFLLILYQLPGLPLAEGYTRLMKHFGFTNLTALEAMSLMWMREPSWVLGILAFLGVSAWETLLVYYSTRFWGTDYLPLKGMLILMTCQALIFSIYGILGGQGELVQGVSGNYVHASAAAFGGIIIGYLLKKFILKAQQ
;
A
#
# COMPACT_ATOMS: atom_id res chain seq x y z
N MET A 1 -17.14 22.64 7.61
CA MET A 1 -15.85 22.34 6.95
C MET A 1 -16.06 21.29 5.87
N ARG A 2 -15.88 21.64 4.58
CA ARG A 2 -15.75 20.61 3.52
C ARG A 2 -14.38 19.96 3.70
N ILE A 3 -14.30 18.86 4.44
CA ILE A 3 -13.08 18.04 4.45
C ILE A 3 -12.85 17.63 2.99
N LYS A 4 -11.68 17.99 2.43
CA LYS A 4 -11.35 17.61 1.06
C LYS A 4 -11.36 16.08 1.01
N LYS A 5 -12.20 15.50 0.14
CA LYS A 5 -12.41 14.05 -0.04
C LYS A 5 -11.12 13.20 -0.02
N PRO A 6 -9.97 13.66 -0.55
CA PRO A 6 -8.70 12.95 -0.42
C PRO A 6 -8.21 12.71 1.02
N PHE A 7 -8.41 13.68 1.93
CA PHE A 7 -8.02 13.53 3.33
C PHE A 7 -8.89 12.51 4.08
N LEU A 8 -10.17 12.39 3.73
CA LEU A 8 -11.05 11.37 4.31
C LEU A 8 -10.58 9.96 3.93
N LEU A 9 -10.03 9.77 2.73
CA LEU A 9 -9.53 8.45 2.31
C LEU A 9 -8.32 7.99 3.09
N ILE A 10 -7.38 8.89 3.37
CA ILE A 10 -6.21 8.58 4.19
C ILE A 10 -6.66 8.07 5.56
N LEU A 11 -7.69 8.69 6.13
CA LEU A 11 -8.27 8.25 7.41
C LEU A 11 -8.97 6.89 7.30
N TYR A 12 -9.70 6.63 6.21
CA TYR A 12 -10.35 5.33 6.00
C TYR A 12 -9.37 4.18 5.71
N GLN A 13 -8.11 4.49 5.39
CA GLN A 13 -7.04 3.52 5.18
C GLN A 13 -6.31 3.11 6.48
N LEU A 14 -6.42 3.90 7.55
CA LEU A 14 -5.75 3.61 8.82
C LEU A 14 -6.03 2.19 9.37
N PRO A 15 -7.26 1.63 9.26
CA PRO A 15 -7.51 0.25 9.68
C PRO A 15 -6.79 -0.80 8.81
N GLY A 16 -6.36 -0.46 7.60
CA GLY A 16 -5.59 -1.35 6.72
C GLY A 16 -4.18 -1.61 7.25
N LEU A 17 -3.60 -0.68 8.02
CA LEU A 17 -2.27 -0.80 8.59
C LEU A 17 -2.10 -2.01 9.53
N PRO A 18 -2.91 -2.15 10.61
CA PRO A 18 -2.77 -3.30 11.50
C PRO A 18 -3.04 -4.63 10.80
N LEU A 19 -3.89 -4.64 9.75
CA LEU A 19 -4.14 -5.85 8.96
C LEU A 19 -2.92 -6.24 8.11
N ALA A 20 -2.35 -5.29 7.36
CA ALA A 20 -1.17 -5.52 6.55
C ALA A 20 0.06 -5.89 7.41
N GLU A 21 0.26 -5.17 8.51
CA GLU A 21 1.34 -5.46 9.45
C GLU A 21 1.14 -6.80 10.15
N GLY A 22 -0.07 -7.12 10.63
CA GLY A 22 -0.38 -8.40 11.25
C GLY A 22 -0.15 -9.57 10.29
N TYR A 23 -0.64 -9.45 9.05
CA TYR A 23 -0.43 -10.44 8.00
C TYR A 23 1.06 -10.66 7.69
N THR A 24 1.81 -9.58 7.45
CA THR A 24 3.24 -9.69 7.12
C THR A 24 4.08 -10.16 8.32
N ARG A 25 3.70 -9.83 9.55
CA ARG A 25 4.31 -10.41 10.77
C ARG A 25 4.12 -11.92 10.85
N LEU A 26 2.91 -12.41 10.59
CA LEU A 26 2.64 -13.85 10.55
C LEU A 26 3.50 -14.52 9.47
N MET A 27 3.56 -13.93 8.28
CA MET A 27 4.36 -14.47 7.18
C MET A 27 5.86 -14.44 7.47
N LYS A 28 6.35 -13.39 8.15
CA LYS A 28 7.74 -13.31 8.63
C LYS A 28 8.02 -14.38 9.69
N HIS A 29 7.07 -14.62 10.61
CA HIS A 29 7.20 -15.69 11.62
C HIS A 29 7.34 -17.08 11.00
N PHE A 30 6.62 -17.36 9.91
CA PHE A 30 6.75 -18.62 9.16
C PHE A 30 7.90 -18.66 8.15
N GLY A 31 8.74 -17.60 8.07
CA GLY A 31 9.88 -17.54 7.17
C GLY A 31 9.55 -17.29 5.69
N PHE A 32 8.32 -16.84 5.38
CA PHE A 32 7.91 -16.54 4.00
C PHE A 32 8.40 -15.18 3.49
N THR A 33 8.73 -14.25 4.39
CA THR A 33 9.32 -12.94 4.07
C THR A 33 10.33 -12.55 5.16
N ASN A 34 11.30 -11.70 4.81
CA ASN A 34 12.25 -11.15 5.78
C ASN A 34 11.77 -9.85 6.42
N LEU A 35 10.75 -9.20 5.84
CA LEU A 35 10.28 -7.88 6.25
C LEU A 35 8.78 -7.86 6.54
N THR A 36 8.38 -7.10 7.55
CA THR A 36 6.98 -6.69 7.72
C THR A 36 6.65 -5.52 6.80
N ALA A 37 5.36 -5.19 6.67
CA ALA A 37 4.90 -4.05 5.89
C ALA A 37 5.52 -2.73 6.39
N LEU A 38 5.53 -2.51 7.72
CA LEU A 38 6.11 -1.31 8.33
C LEU A 38 7.63 -1.25 8.15
N GLU A 39 8.33 -2.37 8.35
CA GLU A 39 9.78 -2.43 8.13
C GLU A 39 10.12 -2.11 6.66
N ALA A 40 9.42 -2.72 5.70
CA ALA A 40 9.62 -2.44 4.28
C ALA A 40 9.38 -0.97 3.92
N MET A 41 8.34 -0.33 4.47
CA MET A 41 8.08 1.10 4.23
C MET A 41 9.15 2.01 4.83
N SER A 42 9.73 1.64 5.98
CA SER A 42 10.80 2.42 6.60
C SER A 42 12.09 2.47 5.76
N LEU A 43 12.37 1.41 5.01
CA LEU A 43 13.56 1.28 4.16
C LEU A 43 13.55 2.20 2.93
N MET A 44 12.41 2.84 2.63
CA MET A 44 12.34 3.91 1.64
C MET A 44 13.09 5.18 2.09
N TRP A 45 13.29 5.34 3.40
CA TRP A 45 13.80 6.57 4.01
C TRP A 45 15.07 6.36 4.85
N MET A 46 15.34 5.11 5.28
CA MET A 46 16.53 4.76 6.05
C MET A 46 17.14 3.43 5.60
N ARG A 47 18.34 3.12 6.07
CA ARG A 47 19.03 1.84 5.81
C ARG A 47 18.60 0.69 6.71
N GLU A 48 18.10 1.01 7.90
CA GLU A 48 17.73 -0.01 8.89
C GLU A 48 16.20 -0.10 9.02
N PRO A 49 15.65 -1.32 9.11
CA PRO A 49 14.22 -1.52 9.28
C PRO A 49 13.74 -0.99 10.64
N SER A 50 12.69 -0.16 10.63
CA SER A 50 12.11 0.44 11.83
C SER A 50 10.59 0.52 11.73
N TRP A 51 9.90 -0.19 12.62
CA TRP A 51 8.43 -0.19 12.66
C TRP A 51 7.84 1.19 13.01
N VAL A 52 8.53 1.97 13.86
CA VAL A 52 8.10 3.33 14.25
C VAL A 52 8.10 4.27 13.05
N LEU A 53 9.19 4.27 12.29
CA LEU A 53 9.28 5.08 11.08
C LEU A 53 8.41 4.52 9.95
N GLY A 54 8.19 3.21 9.94
CA GLY A 54 7.21 2.57 9.09
C GLY A 54 5.81 3.17 9.24
N ILE A 55 5.38 3.53 10.46
CA ILE A 55 4.06 4.15 10.68
C ILE A 55 3.99 5.52 10.00
N LEU A 56 5.05 6.32 10.10
CA LEU A 56 5.12 7.62 9.45
C LEU A 56 5.16 7.48 7.92
N ALA A 57 5.97 6.53 7.42
CA ALA A 57 6.06 6.21 6.01
C ALA A 57 4.72 5.72 5.45
N PHE A 58 3.98 4.91 6.21
CA PHE A 58 2.66 4.40 5.83
C PHE A 58 1.68 5.52 5.51
N LEU A 59 1.66 6.61 6.29
CA LEU A 59 0.78 7.75 6.01
C LEU A 59 1.08 8.39 4.66
N GLY A 60 2.37 8.56 4.34
CA GLY A 60 2.83 9.12 3.07
C GLY A 60 2.53 8.19 1.89
N VAL A 61 2.91 6.92 2.00
CA VAL A 61 2.71 5.91 0.95
C VAL A 61 1.22 5.68 0.70
N SER A 62 0.42 5.48 1.75
CA SER A 62 -1.02 5.27 1.62
C SER A 62 -1.72 6.47 1.01
N ALA A 63 -1.31 7.69 1.36
CA ALA A 63 -1.84 8.90 0.73
C ALA A 63 -1.53 8.94 -0.77
N TRP A 64 -0.29 8.64 -1.15
CA TRP A 64 0.13 8.59 -2.54
C TRP A 64 -0.63 7.52 -3.33
N GLU A 65 -0.69 6.28 -2.83
CA GLU A 65 -1.42 5.17 -3.46
C GLU A 65 -2.91 5.47 -3.62
N THR A 66 -3.54 6.04 -2.59
CA THR A 66 -4.94 6.49 -2.66
C THR A 66 -5.16 7.49 -3.78
N LEU A 67 -4.29 8.49 -3.87
CA LEU A 67 -4.40 9.53 -4.89
C LEU A 67 -4.22 8.94 -6.29
N LEU A 68 -3.30 7.99 -6.46
CA LEU A 68 -3.15 7.26 -7.71
C LEU A 68 -4.43 6.54 -8.10
N VAL A 69 -5.03 5.76 -7.19
CA VAL A 69 -6.30 5.07 -7.49
C VAL A 69 -7.40 6.08 -7.80
N TYR A 70 -7.53 7.16 -7.03
CA TYR A 70 -8.53 8.20 -7.26
C TYR A 70 -8.36 8.88 -8.61
N TYR A 71 -7.17 9.36 -8.96
CA TYR A 71 -6.94 10.06 -10.22
C TYR A 71 -6.96 9.12 -11.43
N SER A 72 -6.63 7.83 -11.24
CA SER A 72 -6.75 6.84 -12.31
C SER A 72 -8.18 6.80 -12.88
N THR A 73 -9.20 7.02 -12.04
CA THR A 73 -10.61 6.99 -12.46
C THR A 73 -10.95 7.98 -13.57
N ARG A 74 -10.16 9.05 -13.73
CA ARG A 74 -10.34 10.04 -14.82
C ARG A 74 -9.95 9.49 -16.19
N PHE A 75 -9.05 8.51 -16.24
CA PHE A 75 -8.53 7.96 -17.48
C PHE A 75 -9.34 6.76 -17.96
N TRP A 76 -9.74 5.88 -17.03
CA TRP A 76 -10.35 4.59 -17.37
C TRP A 76 -11.61 4.26 -16.58
N GLY A 77 -12.27 5.26 -16.00
CA GLY A 77 -13.58 5.10 -15.33
C GLY A 77 -13.54 4.48 -13.93
N THR A 78 -14.73 4.14 -13.42
CA THR A 78 -14.98 3.66 -12.04
C THR A 78 -15.52 2.22 -11.98
N ASP A 79 -15.74 1.61 -13.14
CA ASP A 79 -16.00 0.18 -13.29
C ASP A 79 -14.84 -0.63 -12.68
N TYR A 80 -15.18 -1.71 -11.99
CA TYR A 80 -14.23 -2.61 -11.33
C TYR A 80 -13.15 -1.92 -10.46
N LEU A 81 -13.46 -0.76 -9.87
CA LEU A 81 -12.48 0.03 -9.11
C LEU A 81 -11.73 -0.74 -8.01
N PRO A 82 -12.33 -1.71 -7.27
CA PRO A 82 -11.57 -2.56 -6.36
C PRO A 82 -10.47 -3.38 -7.04
N LEU A 83 -10.75 -3.95 -8.23
CA LEU A 83 -9.75 -4.73 -8.99
C LEU A 83 -8.68 -3.81 -9.60
N LYS A 84 -9.06 -2.62 -10.07
CA LYS A 84 -8.11 -1.62 -10.55
C LYS A 84 -7.21 -1.13 -9.41
N GLY A 85 -7.77 -0.91 -8.22
CA GLY A 85 -7.03 -0.54 -7.01
C GLY A 85 -6.02 -1.62 -6.61
N MET A 86 -6.43 -2.89 -6.63
CA MET A 86 -5.55 -4.04 -6.41
C MET A 86 -4.33 -4.01 -7.32
N LEU A 87 -4.54 -3.87 -8.63
CA LEU A 87 -3.47 -3.83 -9.62
C LEU A 87 -2.54 -2.63 -9.39
N ILE A 88 -3.10 -1.43 -9.19
CA ILE A 88 -2.31 -0.22 -8.93
C ILE A 88 -1.40 -0.41 -7.73
N LEU A 89 -1.94 -0.90 -6.60
CA LEU A 89 -1.14 -1.02 -5.39
C LEU A 89 -0.08 -2.13 -5.49
N MET A 90 -0.39 -3.25 -6.13
CA MET A 90 0.63 -4.26 -6.44
C MET A 90 1.75 -3.66 -7.30
N THR A 91 1.40 -2.85 -8.31
CA THR A 91 2.40 -2.12 -9.12
C THR A 91 3.19 -1.12 -8.28
N CYS A 92 2.55 -0.36 -7.39
CA CYS A 92 3.22 0.59 -6.50
C CYS A 92 4.22 -0.12 -5.59
N GLN A 93 3.83 -1.25 -4.99
CA GLN A 93 4.72 -2.07 -4.18
C GLN A 93 5.90 -2.58 -4.99
N ALA A 94 5.67 -3.11 -6.20
CA ALA A 94 6.74 -3.58 -7.07
C ALA A 94 7.72 -2.46 -7.47
N LEU A 95 7.20 -1.26 -7.74
CA LEU A 95 8.00 -0.08 -8.03
C LEU A 95 8.83 0.36 -6.81
N ILE A 96 8.22 0.40 -5.61
CA ILE A 96 8.94 0.74 -4.37
C ILE A 96 10.08 -0.26 -4.16
N PHE A 97 9.82 -1.56 -4.27
CA PHE A 97 10.85 -2.58 -4.04
C PHE A 97 11.95 -2.54 -5.10
N SER A 98 11.60 -2.25 -6.36
CA SER A 98 12.59 -2.11 -7.43
C SER A 98 13.43 -0.83 -7.28
N ILE A 99 12.79 0.31 -7.01
CA ILE A 99 13.48 1.60 -6.91
C ILE A 99 14.36 1.62 -5.66
N TYR A 100 13.81 1.30 -4.48
CA TYR A 100 14.58 1.41 -3.24
C TYR A 100 15.46 0.18 -3.00
N GLY A 101 15.01 -1.01 -3.38
CA GLY A 101 15.78 -2.25 -3.21
C GLY A 101 16.91 -2.40 -4.21
N ILE A 102 16.61 -2.29 -5.51
CA ILE A 102 17.60 -2.52 -6.57
C ILE A 102 18.40 -1.23 -6.84
N LEU A 103 17.73 -0.12 -7.16
CA LEU A 103 18.44 1.12 -7.51
C LEU A 103 18.98 1.85 -6.28
N GLY A 104 18.26 1.81 -5.16
CA GLY A 104 18.63 2.43 -3.89
C GLY A 104 19.59 1.60 -3.04
N GLY A 105 19.89 0.36 -3.45
CA GLY A 105 20.81 -0.53 -2.74
C GLY A 105 20.30 -1.07 -1.40
N GLN A 106 19.00 -1.00 -1.13
CA GLN A 106 18.39 -1.55 0.08
C GLN A 106 18.16 -3.06 -0.10
N GLY A 107 19.22 -3.85 0.09
CA GLY A 107 19.19 -5.30 -0.16
C GLY A 107 18.06 -6.05 0.56
N GLU A 108 17.62 -5.57 1.73
CA GLU A 108 16.48 -6.17 2.44
C GLU A 108 15.15 -6.05 1.69
N LEU A 109 14.96 -5.05 0.84
CA LEU A 109 13.77 -4.96 -0.02
C LEU A 109 13.81 -5.93 -1.20
N VAL A 110 14.96 -6.53 -1.50
CA VAL A 110 15.10 -7.56 -2.54
C VAL A 110 14.65 -8.89 -1.95
N GLN A 111 13.37 -9.20 -2.11
CA GLN A 111 12.77 -10.43 -1.59
C GLN A 111 12.85 -11.58 -2.61
N GLY A 112 12.83 -12.81 -2.09
CA GLY A 112 12.62 -14.02 -2.90
C GLY A 112 11.17 -14.13 -3.40
N VAL A 113 10.86 -15.18 -4.16
CA VAL A 113 9.52 -15.41 -4.75
C VAL A 113 8.42 -15.36 -3.68
N SER A 114 8.65 -16.05 -2.55
CA SER A 114 7.71 -16.07 -1.43
C SER A 114 7.49 -14.68 -0.82
N GLY A 115 8.57 -13.94 -0.54
CA GLY A 115 8.47 -12.61 0.06
C GLY A 115 7.78 -11.62 -0.87
N ASN A 116 8.10 -11.66 -2.17
CA ASN A 116 7.41 -10.86 -3.19
C ASN A 116 5.91 -11.19 -3.24
N TYR A 117 5.53 -12.46 -3.17
CA TYR A 117 4.13 -12.87 -3.11
C TYR A 117 3.43 -12.30 -1.87
N VAL A 118 4.06 -12.38 -0.69
CA VAL A 118 3.51 -11.85 0.57
C VAL A 118 3.27 -10.34 0.48
N HIS A 119 4.26 -9.57 0.03
CA HIS A 119 4.10 -8.11 -0.07
C HIS A 119 3.13 -7.71 -1.18
N ALA A 120 3.14 -8.41 -2.32
CA ALA A 120 2.18 -8.18 -3.40
C ALA A 120 0.74 -8.52 -2.95
N SER A 121 0.53 -9.61 -2.21
CA SER A 121 -0.80 -9.98 -1.71
C SER A 121 -1.28 -8.98 -0.65
N ALA A 122 -0.40 -8.50 0.22
CA ALA A 122 -0.75 -7.45 1.18
C ALA A 122 -1.18 -6.16 0.48
N ALA A 123 -0.42 -5.74 -0.55
CA ALA A 123 -0.76 -4.58 -1.37
C ALA A 123 -2.06 -4.79 -2.16
N ALA A 124 -2.31 -6.01 -2.66
CA ALA A 124 -3.54 -6.38 -3.34
C ALA A 124 -4.77 -6.17 -2.43
N PHE A 125 -4.72 -6.66 -1.18
CA PHE A 125 -5.80 -6.44 -0.21
C PHE A 125 -6.00 -4.96 0.08
N GLY A 126 -4.92 -4.20 0.28
CA GLY A 126 -4.98 -2.74 0.42
C GLY A 126 -5.69 -2.09 -0.77
N GLY A 127 -5.35 -2.49 -2.00
CA GLY A 127 -5.91 -1.92 -3.21
C GLY A 127 -7.39 -2.22 -3.40
N ILE A 128 -7.83 -3.44 -3.06
CA ILE A 128 -9.25 -3.81 -3.04
C ILE A 128 -10.02 -2.92 -2.07
N ILE A 129 -9.50 -2.74 -0.85
CA ILE A 129 -10.13 -1.92 0.19
C ILE A 129 -10.23 -0.46 -0.28
N ILE A 130 -9.13 0.12 -0.77
CA ILE A 130 -9.11 1.50 -1.30
C ILE A 130 -10.13 1.67 -2.42
N GLY A 131 -10.11 0.78 -3.41
CA GLY A 131 -11.01 0.88 -4.56
C GLY A 131 -12.48 0.73 -4.15
N TYR A 132 -12.78 -0.13 -3.17
CA TYR A 132 -14.12 -0.27 -2.61
C TYR A 132 -14.56 0.98 -1.85
N LEU A 133 -13.71 1.51 -0.97
CA LEU A 133 -14.01 2.71 -0.17
C LEU A 133 -14.23 3.93 -1.08
N LEU A 134 -13.36 4.13 -2.08
CA LEU A 134 -13.49 5.18 -3.08
C LEU A 134 -14.82 5.08 -3.82
N LYS A 135 -15.15 3.90 -4.33
CA LYS A 135 -16.39 3.67 -5.07
C LYS A 135 -17.60 3.94 -4.19
N LYS A 136 -17.63 3.40 -2.97
CA LYS A 136 -18.81 3.43 -2.10
C LYS A 136 -19.05 4.77 -1.43
N PHE A 137 -18.00 5.42 -0.91
CA PHE A 137 -18.16 6.58 -0.03
C PHE A 137 -17.85 7.93 -0.70
N ILE A 138 -17.14 7.93 -1.82
CA ILE A 138 -16.62 9.18 -2.40
C ILE A 138 -17.19 9.46 -3.79
N LEU A 139 -17.15 8.45 -4.66
CA LEU A 139 -17.60 8.58 -6.04
C LEU A 139 -19.11 8.39 -6.15
N LYS A 140 -19.69 7.37 -5.49
CA LYS A 140 -21.15 7.18 -5.46
C LYS A 140 -21.89 8.29 -4.72
N ALA A 141 -21.25 9.00 -3.78
CA ALA A 141 -21.82 10.20 -3.17
C ALA A 141 -21.94 11.40 -4.14
N GLN A 142 -21.49 11.28 -5.41
CA GLN A 142 -21.60 12.33 -6.44
C GLN A 142 -22.62 12.01 -7.54
N GLN A 143 -23.16 10.80 -7.59
CA GLN A 143 -24.20 10.40 -8.54
C GLN A 143 -25.53 10.29 -7.81
#